data_AF-A0A6J4SAJ4-F1
#
_entry.id   AF-A0A6J4SAJ4-F1
#
_cell.length_a   1.000
_cell.length_b   1.000
_cell.length_c   1.000
_cell.angle_alpha   90.00
_cell.angle_beta   90.00
_cell.angle_gamma   90.00
#
_symmetry.space_group_name_H-M   'P 1'
#
loop_
_entity.id
_entity.type
_entity.pdbx_description
1 polymer ?
#
loop_
_entity_poly.entity_id
_entity_poly.type
_entity_poly.pdbx_seq_one_letter_code
_entity_poly.pdbx_strand_id
1 'polypeptide(L)' 'MADDPTPPGEAPDCTACRGTGRVISNFGGSPSEIDCPWCDGTGKRIAGHDAQAARREAAAG' A
#
# COMPACT_ATOMS: atom_id res chain seq x y z
N MET A 1 1.47 34.87 -1.36
CA MET A 1 0.94 33.71 -2.12
C MET A 1 2.10 33.21 -2.98
N ALA A 2 2.67 32.05 -2.64
CA ALA A 2 3.65 31.37 -3.47
C ALA A 2 3.20 29.92 -3.54
N ASP A 3 2.60 29.56 -4.67
CA ASP A 3 2.35 28.17 -5.05
C ASP A 3 3.69 27.67 -5.63
N ASP A 4 4.50 27.05 -4.78
CA ASP A 4 5.77 26.45 -5.17
C ASP A 4 5.46 25.19 -5.99
N PRO A 5 5.87 25.11 -7.27
CA PRO A 5 5.65 23.91 -8.07
C PRO A 5 6.52 22.80 -7.49
N THR A 6 5.92 21.96 -6.65
CA THR A 6 6.53 20.72 -6.18
C THR A 6 7.07 20.02 -7.43
N PRO A 7 8.39 19.69 -7.50
CA PRO A 7 8.94 18.96 -8.63
C PRO A 7 8.12 17.68 -8.83
N PRO A 8 8.14 17.03 -10.02
CA PRO A 8 7.60 15.67 -10.16
C PRO A 8 8.45 14.73 -9.30
N GLY A 9 8.20 14.80 -8.01
CA GLY A 9 8.86 14.09 -6.96
C GLY A 9 8.40 12.66 -7.06
N GLU A 10 9.36 11.78 -6.83
CA GLU A 10 9.17 10.36 -6.63
C GLU A 10 7.79 10.04 -6.03
N ALA A 11 7.14 8.99 -6.54
CA ALA A 11 5.82 8.58 -6.04
C ALA A 11 5.84 8.58 -4.50
N PRO A 12 4.84 9.19 -3.84
CA PRO A 12 4.87 9.34 -2.39
C PRO A 12 4.91 7.95 -1.74
N ASP A 13 5.55 7.86 -0.58
CA ASP A 13 5.61 6.59 0.14
C ASP A 13 4.20 6.08 0.43
N CYS A 14 4.04 4.77 0.34
CA CYS A 14 2.76 4.13 0.64
C CYS A 14 2.46 4.33 2.12
N THR A 15 1.40 5.07 2.42
CA THR A 15 1.00 5.39 3.81
C THR A 15 0.53 4.16 4.59
N ALA A 16 0.03 3.13 3.89
CA ALA A 16 -0.47 1.90 4.51
C ALA A 16 0.66 1.06 5.14
N CYS A 17 1.78 0.91 4.44
CA CYS A 17 2.97 0.24 4.96
C CYS A 17 4.05 1.21 5.45
N ARG A 18 3.82 2.53 5.37
CA ARG A 18 4.81 3.57 5.70
C ARG A 18 6.13 3.42 4.94
N GLY A 19 6.06 3.09 3.65
CA GLY A 19 7.25 2.94 2.82
C GLY A 19 7.99 1.60 2.93
N THR A 20 7.57 0.68 3.81
CA THR A 20 8.30 -0.59 4.02
C THR A 20 7.98 -1.66 2.96
N GLY A 21 6.86 -1.54 2.25
CA GLY A 21 6.34 -2.59 1.37
C GLY A 21 5.65 -3.75 2.08
N ARG A 22 5.70 -3.85 3.41
CA ARG A 22 5.12 -4.96 4.17
C ARG A 22 4.16 -4.48 5.25
N VAL A 23 3.14 -5.28 5.54
CA VAL A 23 2.18 -5.02 6.62
C VAL A 23 1.95 -6.29 7.44
N ILE A 24 1.69 -6.11 8.73
CA ILE A 24 1.30 -7.23 9.61
C ILE A 24 -0.20 -7.46 9.46
N SER A 25 -0.59 -8.64 9.01
CA SER A 25 -1.97 -9.10 8.96
C SER A 25 -2.24 -10.02 10.14
N ASN A 26 -3.26 -9.70 10.93
CA ASN A 26 -3.77 -10.58 11.98
C ASN A 26 -4.93 -11.47 11.50
N PHE A 27 -5.16 -11.52 10.19
CA PHE A 27 -6.24 -12.32 9.60
C PHE A 27 -5.91 -13.81 9.79
N GLY A 28 -6.80 -14.55 10.47
CA GLY A 28 -6.54 -15.94 10.88
C GLY A 28 -6.06 -16.11 12.33
N GLY A 29 -6.07 -15.04 13.14
CA GLY A 29 -5.82 -15.12 14.58
C GLY A 29 -4.35 -15.16 15.00
N SER A 30 -3.42 -15.09 14.04
CA SER A 30 -1.98 -14.93 14.29
C SER A 30 -1.39 -13.83 13.41
N PRO A 31 -0.54 -12.94 13.95
CA PRO A 31 0.16 -11.93 13.18
C PRO A 31 1.08 -12.58 12.15
N SER A 32 0.89 -12.24 10.88
CA SER A 32 1.71 -12.68 9.76
C SER A 32 2.17 -11.47 8.96
N GLU A 33 3.45 -11.39 8.63
CA GLU A 33 3.95 -10.35 7.73
C GLU A 33 3.63 -10.74 6.29
N ILE A 34 2.95 -9.84 5.59
CA ILE A 34 2.56 -10.03 4.19
C ILE A 34 2.98 -8.82 3.36
N ASP A 35 3.10 -8.99 2.05
CA ASP A 35 3.29 -7.86 1.14
C ASP A 35 2.09 -6.92 1.21
N CYS A 36 2.39 -5.62 1.22
CA CYS A 36 1.41 -4.57 1.37
C CYS A 36 0.50 -4.53 0.13
N PRO A 37 -0.80 -4.86 0.24
CA PRO A 37 -1.68 -4.93 -0.92
C PRO A 37 -1.95 -3.56 -1.55
N TRP A 38 -1.58 -2.46 -0.89
CA TRP A 38 -1.72 -1.09 -1.41
C TRP A 38 -0.57 -0.64 -2.32
N CYS A 39 0.58 -1.30 -2.24
CA CYS A 39 1.73 -0.97 -3.06
C CYS A 39 2.40 -2.20 -3.69
N ASP A 40 1.79 -3.38 -3.56
CA ASP A 40 2.30 -4.64 -4.08
C ASP A 40 3.75 -4.93 -3.63
N GLY A 41 4.06 -4.63 -2.36
CA GLY A 41 5.44 -4.81 -1.85
C GLY A 41 6.43 -3.70 -2.19
N THR A 42 6.09 -2.74 -3.05
CA THR A 42 7.05 -1.72 -3.54
C THR A 42 7.37 -0.62 -2.52
N GLY A 43 6.52 -0.44 -1.51
CA GLY A 43 6.63 0.66 -0.55
C GLY A 43 6.25 2.03 -1.11
N LYS A 44 5.96 2.15 -2.41
CA LYS A 44 5.58 3.41 -3.08
C LYS A 44 4.09 3.39 -3.44
N ARG A 45 3.42 4.54 -3.35
CA ARG A 45 2.00 4.65 -3.74
C ARG A 45 1.87 4.42 -5.25
N ILE A 46 1.08 3.43 -5.64
CA ILE A 46 0.74 3.17 -7.04
C ILE A 46 -0.55 3.93 -7.37
N ALA A 47 -0.50 4.82 -8.36
CA ALA A 47 -1.67 5.59 -8.79
C ALA A 47 -2.70 4.68 -9.48
N GLY A 48 -3.95 4.74 -9.05
CA GLY A 48 -5.03 3.89 -9.60
C GLY A 48 -5.05 2.45 -9.09
N HIS A 49 -4.16 2.08 -8.16
CA HIS A 49 -4.14 0.74 -7.56
C HIS A 49 -5.24 0.58 -6.52
N ASP A 50 -6.19 -0.34 -6.78
CA ASP A 50 -7.21 -0.73 -5.82
C ASP A 50 -6.73 -1.92 -4.98
N ALA A 51 -6.18 -1.61 -3.81
CA ALA A 51 -5.72 -2.60 -2.83
C ALA A 51 -6.81 -3.57 -2.36
N GLN A 52 -8.09 -3.18 -2.48
CA GLN A 52 -9.24 -3.97 -2.04
C GLN A 52 -9.78 -4.85 -3.17
N ALA A 53 -9.45 -4.58 -4.43
CA ALA A 53 -9.78 -5.46 -5.55
C ALA A 53 -9.13 -6.84 -5.37
N ALA A 54 -7.85 -6.88 -4.97
CA ALA A 54 -7.13 -8.12 -4.71
C ALA A 54 -7.72 -8.95 -3.54
N ARG A 55 -8.45 -8.32 -2.61
CA ARG A 55 -9.06 -9.00 -1.44
C ARG A 55 -10.47 -9.51 -1.71
N ARG A 56 -11.16 -9.02 -2.74
CA ARG A 56 -12.48 -9.54 -3.13
C ARG A 56 -12.43 -11.00 -3.55
N GLU A 57 -11.29 -11.46 -4.07
CA GLU A 57 -11.09 -12.86 -4.46
C GLU A 57 -10.61 -13.73 -3.28
N ALA A 58 -9.98 -13.16 -2.25
CA ALA A 58 -9.45 -13.90 -1.11
C ALA A 58 -10.42 -14.07 0.07
N ALA A 59 -11.47 -13.24 0.18
CA ALA A 59 -12.46 -13.31 1.26
C ALA A 59 -13.68 -14.22 0.96
N ALA A 60 -13.69 -14.88 -0.21
CA ALA A 60 -14.77 -15.77 -0.65
C ALA A 60 -14.43 -17.28 -0.52
N GLY A 61 -13.38 -17.62 0.24
CA GLY A 61 -12.96 -18.99 0.54
C GLY A 61 -13.32 -19.43 1.95
#